data_AF-A0A0Q5XGG9-F1
#
_entry.id   AF-A0A0Q5XGG9-F1
#
_cell.length_a   1.000
_cell.length_b   1.000
_cell.length_c   1.000
_cell.angle_alpha   90.00
_cell.angle_beta   90.00
_cell.angle_gamma   90.00
#
_symmetry.space_group_name_H-M   'P 1'
#
loop_
_entity.id
_entity.type
_entity.pdbx_description
1 polymer ?
#
loop_
_entity_poly.entity_id
_entity_poly.type
_entity_poly.pdbx_seq_one_letter_code
_entity_poly.pdbx_strand_id
1 'polypeptide(L)'
;MTGEELNQIYGSMIMPNARVDVPEEWMPAVHEAMRSFVDLPSEVRMFVIVIGIVRDAEGDVTFEVASADGYLTEAGFRRIREITDRAHLAVSGIKGTVH
;
A
#
# COMPACT_ATOMS: atom_id res chain seq x y z
N MET A 1 5.86 6.27 11.25
CA MET A 1 4.71 5.42 11.57
C MET A 1 5.10 3.96 11.37
N THR A 2 4.55 3.02 12.12
CA THR A 2 4.82 1.56 12.01
C THR A 2 3.62 0.82 11.39
N GLY A 3 3.84 -0.45 11.00
CA GLY A 3 2.74 -1.33 10.58
C GLY A 3 1.68 -1.54 11.68
N GLU A 4 2.10 -1.64 12.94
CA GLU A 4 1.19 -1.74 14.08
C GLU A 4 0.30 -0.49 14.24
N GLU A 5 0.87 0.71 14.13
CA GLU A 5 0.11 1.97 14.17
C GLU A 5 -0.91 2.06 13.02
N LEU A 6 -0.54 1.60 11.82
CA LEU A 6 -1.47 1.53 10.68
C LEU A 6 -2.60 0.51 10.92
N ASN A 7 -2.32 -0.63 11.53
CA ASN A 7 -3.33 -1.63 11.86
C ASN A 7 -4.36 -1.13 12.88
N GLN A 8 -3.99 -0.21 13.77
CA GLN A 8 -4.94 0.44 14.68
C GLN A 8 -5.99 1.27 13.93
N ILE A 9 -5.65 1.76 12.73
CA ILE A 9 -6.53 2.60 11.90
C ILE A 9 -7.31 1.75 10.88
N TYR A 10 -6.63 0.79 10.24
CA TYR A 10 -7.12 0.09 9.05
C TYR A 10 -7.50 -1.37 9.32
N GLY A 11 -7.36 -1.85 10.55
CA GLY A 11 -7.43 -3.28 10.84
C GLY A 11 -6.21 -4.02 10.30
N SER A 12 -6.14 -5.33 10.49
CA SER A 12 -4.99 -6.19 10.16
C SER A 12 -4.72 -6.36 8.66
N MET A 13 -4.46 -5.27 7.94
CA MET A 13 -4.17 -5.21 6.50
C MET A 13 -2.68 -5.05 6.18
N ILE A 14 -1.86 -4.72 7.18
CA ILE A 14 -0.40 -4.68 7.07
C ILE A 14 0.21 -5.61 8.11
N MET A 15 1.33 -6.26 7.79
CA MET A 15 2.06 -7.04 8.79
C MET A 15 2.46 -6.13 9.96
N PRO A 16 2.25 -6.52 11.23
CA PRO A 16 2.56 -5.65 12.37
C PRO A 16 4.01 -5.15 12.40
N ASN A 17 4.93 -6.00 11.92
CA ASN A 17 6.36 -5.73 11.82
C ASN A 17 6.79 -5.25 10.43
N ALA A 18 5.86 -4.88 9.55
CA ALA A 18 6.18 -4.31 8.24
C ALA A 18 7.05 -3.07 8.38
N ARG A 19 8.07 -2.94 7.53
CA ARG A 19 8.87 -1.73 7.44
C ARG A 19 8.03 -0.64 6.76
N VAL A 20 7.86 0.47 7.45
CA VAL A 20 7.25 1.69 6.90
C VAL A 20 8.30 2.80 6.96
N ASP A 21 8.92 3.06 5.81
CA ASP A 21 10.06 3.98 5.66
C ASP A 21 9.86 4.86 4.43
N VAL A 22 8.98 5.84 4.62
CA VAL A 22 8.66 6.88 3.65
C VAL A 22 8.62 8.25 4.34
N PRO A 23 8.87 9.35 3.61
CA PRO A 23 8.73 10.70 4.14
C PRO A 23 7.30 11.01 4.63
N GLU A 24 7.19 11.90 5.62
CA GLU A 24 5.91 12.25 6.24
C GLU A 24 4.94 12.91 5.24
N GLU A 25 5.47 13.70 4.30
CA GLU A 25 4.70 14.34 3.24
C GLU A 25 3.97 13.35 2.31
N TRP A 26 4.38 12.08 2.27
CA TRP A 26 3.72 11.04 1.46
C TRP A 26 2.63 10.31 2.24
N MET A 27 2.49 10.59 3.53
CA MET A 27 1.53 9.91 4.38
C MET A 27 0.08 10.01 3.90
N PRO A 28 -0.40 11.14 3.33
CA PRO A 28 -1.75 11.19 2.76
C PRO A 28 -1.98 10.13 1.68
N ALA A 29 -1.02 9.92 0.77
CA ALA A 29 -1.10 8.89 -0.27
C ALA A 29 -1.06 7.48 0.33
N VAL A 30 -0.25 7.27 1.37
CA VAL A 30 -0.21 6.00 2.11
C VAL A 30 -1.54 5.69 2.77
N HIS A 31 -2.15 6.67 3.44
CA HIS A 31 -3.44 6.53 4.09
C HIS A 31 -4.57 6.23 3.10
N GLU A 32 -4.53 6.82 1.90
CA GLU A 32 -5.49 6.52 0.83
C GLU A 32 -5.31 5.11 0.27
N ALA A 33 -4.06 4.68 0.06
CA ALA A 33 -3.75 3.32 -0.41
C ALA A 33 -4.21 2.27 0.62
N MET A 34 -3.88 2.46 1.90
CA MET A 34 -4.30 1.55 2.98
C MET A 34 -5.82 1.48 3.10
N ARG A 35 -6.53 2.61 2.96
CA ARG A 35 -8.00 2.60 2.92
C ARG A 35 -8.52 1.80 1.73
N SER A 36 -7.92 1.97 0.55
CA SER A 36 -8.32 1.22 -0.65
C SER A 36 -8.08 -0.29 -0.48
N PHE A 37 -7.02 -0.71 0.21
CA PHE A 37 -6.80 -2.12 0.56
C PHE A 37 -7.90 -2.66 1.49
N VAL A 38 -8.32 -1.87 2.48
CA VAL A 38 -9.45 -2.23 3.35
C VAL A 38 -10.75 -2.35 2.56
N ASP A 39 -10.97 -1.48 1.58
CA ASP A 39 -12.18 -1.44 0.78
C ASP A 39 -12.23 -2.50 -0.34
N LEU A 40 -11.16 -3.29 -0.51
CA LEU A 40 -11.16 -4.41 -1.45
C LEU A 40 -12.32 -5.39 -1.14
N PRO A 41 -12.93 -5.98 -2.18
CA PRO A 41 -13.88 -7.07 -2.00
C PRO A 41 -13.28 -8.17 -1.12
N SER A 42 -14.09 -8.72 -0.22
CA SER A 42 -13.62 -9.71 0.78
C SER A 42 -12.88 -10.90 0.15
N GLU A 43 -13.33 -11.36 -1.01
CA GLU A 43 -12.73 -12.43 -1.83
C GLU A 43 -11.32 -12.13 -2.34
N VAL A 44 -10.90 -10.86 -2.35
CA VAL A 44 -9.52 -10.43 -2.66
C VAL A 44 -8.79 -10.10 -1.37
N ARG A 45 -9.42 -9.29 -0.51
CA ARG A 45 -8.84 -8.76 0.72
C ARG A 45 -8.33 -9.85 1.66
N MET A 46 -9.04 -10.98 1.77
CA MET A 46 -8.65 -12.07 2.67
C MET A 46 -7.39 -12.83 2.25
N PHE A 47 -6.93 -12.62 1.01
CA PHE A 47 -5.77 -13.31 0.45
C PHE A 47 -4.55 -12.41 0.25
N VAL A 48 -4.60 -11.17 0.74
CA VAL A 48 -3.50 -10.22 0.60
C VAL A 48 -3.16 -9.53 1.91
N ILE A 49 -1.90 -9.17 2.05
CA ILE A 49 -1.41 -8.37 3.16
C ILE A 49 -0.27 -7.48 2.70
N VAL A 50 -0.25 -6.23 3.14
CA VAL A 50 0.90 -5.33 2.93
C VAL A 50 2.02 -5.78 3.85
N ILE A 51 3.23 -5.95 3.33
CA ILE A 51 4.41 -6.40 4.09
C ILE A 51 5.48 -5.32 4.23
N GLY A 52 5.35 -4.23 3.47
CA GLY A 52 6.27 -3.11 3.50
C GLY A 52 5.70 -1.91 2.74
N ILE A 53 6.07 -0.71 3.20
CA ILE A 53 5.81 0.56 2.53
C ILE A 53 7.12 1.34 2.56
N VAL A 54 7.84 1.32 1.46
CA VAL A 54 9.25 1.75 1.42
C VAL A 54 9.51 2.63 0.20
N ARG A 55 10.69 3.26 0.19
CA ARG A 55 11.26 3.85 -1.00
C ARG A 55 12.01 2.79 -1.79
N ASP A 56 11.79 2.73 -3.10
CA ASP A 56 12.64 1.94 -4.01
C ASP A 56 13.98 2.65 -4.29
N ALA A 57 14.78 2.07 -5.19
CA ALA A 57 16.10 2.59 -5.52
C ALA A 57 16.04 3.93 -6.29
N GLU A 58 14.95 4.16 -7.01
CA GLU A 58 14.60 5.38 -7.72
C GLU A 58 14.03 6.45 -6.76
N GLY A 59 13.80 6.05 -5.50
CA GLY A 59 13.29 6.88 -4.44
C GLY A 59 11.78 7.06 -4.53
N ASP A 60 11.05 6.26 -5.31
CA ASP A 60 9.60 6.26 -5.40
C ASP A 60 8.96 5.38 -4.32
N VAL A 61 7.68 5.63 -4.02
CA VAL A 61 6.97 4.79 -3.05
C VAL A 61 6.67 3.41 -3.65
N THR A 62 6.97 2.38 -2.88
CA THR A 62 6.66 0.98 -3.19
C THR A 62 5.87 0.37 -2.05
N PHE A 63 4.75 -0.26 -2.40
CA PHE A 63 3.97 -1.11 -1.50
C PHE A 63 4.34 -2.56 -1.80
N GLU A 64 5.01 -3.20 -0.86
CA GLU A 64 5.28 -4.62 -0.92
C GLU A 64 4.04 -5.36 -0.45
N VAL A 65 3.48 -6.22 -1.30
CA VAL A 65 2.24 -6.97 -1.02
C VAL A 65 2.54 -8.45 -1.15
N ALA A 66 2.24 -9.20 -0.09
CA ALA A 66 2.19 -10.66 -0.14
C ALA A 66 0.77 -11.10 -0.46
N SER A 67 0.66 -12.13 -1.30
CA SER A 67 -0.62 -12.71 -1.71
C SER A 67 -0.60 -14.24 -1.68
N ALA A 68 -1.76 -14.82 -1.44
CA ALA A 68 -1.99 -16.25 -1.65
C ALA A 68 -2.46 -16.49 -3.09
N ASP A 69 -1.52 -16.51 -4.03
CA ASP A 69 -1.77 -16.41 -5.48
C ASP A 69 -2.76 -17.45 -6.02
N GLY A 70 -2.77 -18.67 -5.45
CA GLY A 70 -3.69 -19.74 -5.86
C GLY A 70 -5.17 -19.44 -5.61
N TYR A 71 -5.49 -18.38 -4.85
CA TYR A 71 -6.84 -17.96 -4.55
C TYR A 71 -7.22 -16.60 -5.14
N LEU A 72 -6.26 -15.89 -5.74
CA LEU A 72 -6.52 -14.62 -6.39
C LEU A 72 -6.91 -14.82 -7.85
N THR A 73 -7.95 -14.09 -8.26
CA THR A 73 -8.28 -13.94 -9.67
C THR A 73 -7.40 -12.86 -10.31
N GLU A 74 -7.29 -12.90 -11.64
CA GLU A 74 -6.63 -11.84 -12.41
C GLU A 74 -7.23 -10.45 -12.11
N ALA A 75 -8.55 -10.38 -11.91
CA ALA A 75 -9.22 -9.14 -11.51
C ALA A 75 -8.81 -8.67 -10.10
N GLY A 76 -8.53 -9.60 -9.19
CA GLY A 76 -7.99 -9.30 -7.87
C GLY A 76 -6.59 -8.68 -7.95
N PHE A 77 -5.68 -9.31 -8.70
CA PHE A 77 -4.34 -8.77 -8.94
C PHE A 77 -4.37 -7.38 -9.57
N ARG A 78 -5.25 -7.17 -10.55
CA ARG A 78 -5.41 -5.86 -11.19
C ARG A 78 -5.82 -4.78 -10.20
N ARG A 79 -6.78 -5.06 -9.31
CA ARG A 79 -7.21 -4.09 -8.27
C ARG A 79 -6.09 -3.75 -7.30
N ILE A 80 -5.29 -4.73 -6.88
CA ILE A 80 -4.11 -4.50 -6.02
C ILE A 80 -3.14 -3.56 -6.72
N ARG A 81 -2.84 -3.84 -8.00
CA ARG A 81 -1.97 -3.00 -8.82
C ARG A 81 -2.52 -1.57 -9.01
N GLU A 82 -3.82 -1.43 -9.26
CA GLU A 82 -4.46 -0.11 -9.37
C GLU A 82 -4.35 0.71 -8.08
N ILE A 83 -4.32 0.06 -6.90
CA ILE A 83 -4.10 0.75 -5.63
C ILE A 83 -2.64 1.25 -5.54
N THR A 84 -1.67 0.38 -5.84
CA THR A 84 -0.25 0.73 -5.74
C THR A 84 0.16 1.78 -6.78
N ASP A 85 -0.36 1.67 -8.02
CA ASP A 85 -0.09 2.62 -9.10
C ASP A 85 -0.65 4.01 -8.77
N ARG A 86 -1.85 4.10 -8.17
CA ARG A 86 -2.40 5.39 -7.72
C ARG A 86 -1.57 6.02 -6.61
N ALA A 87 -1.11 5.22 -5.64
CA ALA A 87 -0.25 5.72 -4.56
C ALA A 87 1.08 6.25 -5.10
N HIS A 88 1.69 5.53 -6.04
CA HIS A 88 2.89 5.98 -6.75
C HIS A 88 2.66 7.32 -7.47
N LEU A 89 1.60 7.42 -8.28
CA LEU A 89 1.27 8.65 -9.01
C LEU A 89 1.03 9.85 -8.07
N ALA A 90 0.35 9.62 -6.95
CA ALA A 90 0.10 10.67 -5.96
C ALA A 90 1.41 11.20 -5.36
N VAL A 91 2.34 10.30 -5.02
CA VAL A 91 3.68 10.68 -4.52
C VAL A 91 4.51 11.38 -5.58
N SER A 92 4.51 10.88 -6.83
CA SER A 92 5.24 11.50 -7.93
C SER A 92 4.75 12.94 -8.22
N GLY A 93 3.45 13.21 -8.04
CA GLY A 93 2.90 14.57 -8.12
C GLY A 93 3.42 15.51 -7.02
N ILE A 94 3.69 14.99 -5.82
CA ILE A 94 4.30 15.75 -4.72
C ILE A 94 5.76 16.09 -5.04
N LYS A 95 6.52 15.14 -5.60
CA LYS A 95 7.91 15.40 -6.03
C LYS A 95 7.99 16.48 -7.11
N GLY A 96 7.08 16.43 -8.09
CA GLY A 96 7.03 17.38 -9.20
C GLY A 96 6.62 18.82 -8.83
N THR A 97 6.14 19.05 -7.60
CA THR A 97 5.69 20.38 -7.12
C THR A 97 6.75 21.16 -6.32
N VAL A 98 7.96 20.60 -6.14
CA VAL A 98 9.06 21.22 -5.36
C VAL A 98 10.17 21.81 -6.25
N HIS A 99 9.83 22.27 -7.46
CA HIS A 99 10.78 22.95 -8.37
C HIS A 99 10.35 24.36 -8.73
#